data_AF-A0A2T4XK83-F1
#
_entry.id   AF-A0A2T4XK83-F1
#
_cell.length_a   1.000
_cell.length_b   1.000
_cell.length_c   1.000
_cell.angle_alpha   90.00
_cell.angle_beta   90.00
_cell.angle_gamma   90.00
#
_symmetry.space_group_name_H-M   'P 1'
#
loop_
_entity.id
_entity.type
_entity.pdbx_description
1 polymer ?
#
loop_
_entity_poly.entity_id
_entity_poly.type
_entity_poly.pdbx_seq_one_letter_code
_entity_poly.pdbx_strand_id
1 'polypeptide(L)'
;MNKENQQRVNLYMMANNKYFQPHQLHIISQKLKEGDEDLMYRLMSLPMKDPVLLLVISLLAGVFGVDRFVVGDVGLGIAKLLTCGGLGIWTIVDWFLIMGRAKDVNFEQVLQIL
;
A
#
# COMPACT_ATOMS: atom_id res chain seq x y z
N MET A 1 26.73 -9.81 10.86
CA MET A 1 25.80 -8.80 10.32
C MET A 1 26.53 -7.46 10.31
N ASN A 2 26.79 -6.89 9.14
CA ASN A 2 27.52 -5.62 9.02
C ASN A 2 26.66 -4.45 9.53
N LYS A 3 27.27 -3.50 10.26
CA LYS A 3 26.59 -2.29 10.75
C LYS A 3 25.93 -1.49 9.62
N GLU A 4 26.56 -1.50 8.45
CA GLU A 4 26.08 -0.85 7.23
C GLU A 4 24.74 -1.42 6.73
N ASN A 5 24.58 -2.75 6.66
CA ASN A 5 23.32 -3.37 6.27
C ASN A 5 22.17 -2.97 7.20
N GLN A 6 22.43 -2.90 8.53
CA GLN A 6 21.42 -2.47 9.49
C GLN A 6 21.02 -1.00 9.28
N GLN A 7 21.98 -0.12 9.00
CA GLN A 7 21.70 1.29 8.73
C GLN A 7 20.82 1.46 7.50
N ARG A 8 21.08 0.71 6.43
CA ARG A 8 20.30 0.73 5.19
C ARG A 8 18.87 0.23 5.39
N VAL A 9 18.70 -0.88 6.13
CA VAL A 9 17.36 -1.37 6.51
C VAL A 9 16.61 -0.32 7.33
N ASN A 10 17.25 0.28 8.34
CA ASN A 10 16.61 1.29 9.18
C ASN A 10 16.20 2.53 8.39
N LEU A 11 17.05 2.98 7.45
CA LEU A 11 16.74 4.12 6.58
C LEU A 11 15.51 3.85 5.71
N TYR A 12 15.45 2.67 5.08
CA TYR A 12 14.27 2.28 4.28
C TYR A 12 13.00 2.24 5.13
N MET A 13 13.08 1.68 6.34
CA MET A 13 11.95 1.62 7.26
C MET A 13 11.46 3.00 7.69
N MET A 14 12.38 3.93 7.96
CA MET A 14 12.02 5.30 8.32
C MET A 14 11.36 6.04 7.16
N ALA A 15 11.89 5.90 5.94
CA ALA A 15 11.37 6.56 4.76
C ALA A 15 9.97 6.05 4.36
N ASN A 16 9.70 4.75 4.55
CA ASN A 16 8.51 4.09 4.00
C ASN A 16 7.50 3.60 5.04
N ASN A 17 7.67 3.91 6.34
CA ASN A 17 6.79 3.39 7.41
C ASN A 17 5.30 3.60 7.16
N LYS A 18 4.91 4.73 6.54
CA LYS A 18 3.51 5.09 6.30
C LYS A 18 2.83 4.20 5.27
N TYR A 19 3.62 3.60 4.36
CA TYR A 19 3.13 2.75 3.27
C TYR A 19 2.87 1.30 3.69
N PHE A 20 3.23 0.91 4.92
CA PHE A 20 3.10 -0.46 5.41
C PHE A 20 2.31 -0.53 6.72
N GLN A 21 1.84 -1.74 7.05
CA GLN A 21 1.27 -2.09 8.34
C GLN A 21 2.36 -2.49 9.34
N PRO A 22 2.13 -2.34 10.67
CA PRO A 22 3.13 -2.67 11.69
C PRO A 22 3.67 -4.11 11.59
N HIS A 23 2.82 -5.08 11.26
CA HIS A 23 3.23 -6.49 11.12
C HIS A 23 4.07 -6.74 9.85
N GLN A 24 3.85 -5.97 8.79
CA GLN A 24 4.59 -6.07 7.52
C GLN A 24 6.02 -5.55 7.66
N LEU A 25 6.22 -4.51 8.47
CA LEU A 25 7.55 -3.93 8.75
C LEU A 25 8.52 -4.97 9.31
N HIS A 26 8.02 -5.89 10.15
CA HIS A 26 8.87 -6.97 10.66
C HIS A 26 9.35 -7.88 9.53
N ILE A 27 8.45 -8.32 8.65
CA ILE A 27 8.75 -9.22 7.54
C ILE A 27 9.73 -8.56 6.55
N ILE A 28 9.45 -7.32 6.16
CA ILE A 28 10.31 -6.53 5.27
C ILE A 28 11.70 -6.38 5.92
N SER A 29 11.77 -6.12 7.23
CA SER A 29 13.05 -5.95 7.93
C SER A 29 13.93 -7.20 7.83
N GLN A 30 13.32 -8.37 8.03
CA GLN A 30 14.06 -9.63 7.96
C GLN A 30 14.58 -9.89 6.54
N LYS A 31 13.69 -9.82 5.54
CA LYS A 31 14.06 -10.04 4.14
C LYS A 31 15.09 -9.03 3.63
N LEU A 32 15.02 -7.77 4.06
CA LEU A 32 16.01 -6.73 3.71
C LEU A 32 17.40 -7.01 4.30
N LYS A 33 17.49 -7.66 5.46
CA LYS A 33 18.79 -7.99 6.06
C LYS A 33 19.52 -9.10 5.30
N GLU A 34 18.75 -9.96 4.63
CA GLU A 34 19.24 -11.08 3.83
C GLU A 34 19.51 -10.68 2.37
N GLY A 35 18.97 -9.53 1.93
CA GLY A 35 19.08 -9.03 0.56
C GLY A 35 20.38 -8.27 0.24
N ASP A 36 20.69 -8.21 -1.06
CA ASP A 36 21.87 -7.52 -1.60
C ASP A 36 21.63 -6.00 -1.81
N GLU A 37 22.69 -5.26 -2.17
CA GLU A 37 22.63 -3.82 -2.47
C GLU A 37 21.63 -3.47 -3.57
N ASP A 38 21.64 -4.24 -4.66
CA ASP A 38 20.74 -4.09 -5.81
C ASP A 38 19.26 -4.15 -5.44
N LEU A 39 18.92 -4.97 -4.44
CA LEU A 39 17.56 -5.09 -3.96
C LEU A 39 17.04 -3.77 -3.39
N MET A 40 17.90 -3.00 -2.71
CA MET A 40 17.51 -1.71 -2.15
C MET A 40 17.22 -0.68 -3.23
N TYR A 41 18.03 -0.64 -4.30
CA TYR A 41 17.78 0.24 -5.44
C TYR A 41 16.43 -0.09 -6.11
N ARG A 42 16.14 -1.38 -6.29
CA ARG A 42 14.85 -1.84 -6.85
C ARG A 42 13.68 -1.41 -5.97
N LEU A 43 13.79 -1.55 -4.65
CA LEU A 43 12.74 -1.15 -3.72
C LEU A 43 12.50 0.37 -3.68
N MET A 44 13.56 1.18 -3.74
CA MET A 44 13.43 2.64 -3.79
C MET A 44 12.79 3.14 -5.09
N SER A 45 12.86 2.34 -6.17
CA SER A 45 12.20 2.64 -7.44
C SER A 45 10.73 2.24 -7.51
N LEU A 46 10.21 1.49 -6.53
CA LEU A 46 8.82 1.03 -6.54
C LEU A 46 7.85 2.22 -6.38
N PRO A 47 6.83 2.33 -7.23
CA PRO A 47 5.80 3.35 -7.09
C PRO A 47 4.83 2.98 -5.96
N MET A 48 5.12 3.45 -4.74
CA MET A 48 4.23 3.24 -3.59
C MET A 48 2.96 4.07 -3.70
N LYS A 49 1.81 3.45 -3.41
CA LYS A 49 0.52 4.14 -3.32
C LYS A 49 0.40 4.80 -1.95
N ASP A 50 0.15 6.11 -1.91
CA ASP A 50 -0.06 6.83 -0.65
C ASP A 50 -1.45 6.53 -0.06
N PRO A 51 -1.55 5.90 1.14
CA PRO A 51 -2.84 5.55 1.74
C PRO A 51 -3.68 6.77 2.08
N VAL A 52 -3.06 7.90 2.43
CA VAL A 52 -3.76 9.14 2.77
C VAL A 52 -4.32 9.78 1.50
N LEU A 53 -3.53 9.80 0.41
CA LEU A 53 -4.02 10.27 -0.89
C LEU A 53 -5.22 9.44 -1.37
N LEU A 54 -5.15 8.11 -1.23
CA LEU A 54 -6.25 7.22 -1.56
C LEU A 54 -7.50 7.45 -0.70
N LEU A 55 -7.32 7.75 0.59
CA LEU A 55 -8.43 8.15 1.45
C LEU A 55 -9.08 9.45 0.96
N VAL A 56 -8.28 10.45 0.59
CA VAL A 56 -8.79 11.72 0.04
C VAL A 56 -9.56 11.48 -1.26
N ILE A 57 -9.04 10.63 -2.16
CA ILE A 57 -9.73 10.23 -3.38
C ILE A 57 -11.05 9.52 -3.04
N SER A 58 -11.06 8.62 -2.05
CA SER A 58 -12.27 7.92 -1.60
C SER A 58 -13.31 8.88 -1.00
N LEU A 59 -12.88 9.95 -0.32
CA LEU A 59 -13.78 10.99 0.20
C LEU A 59 -14.43 11.82 -0.93
N LEU A 60 -13.66 12.19 -1.94
CA LEU A 60 -14.14 13.07 -3.02
C LEU A 60 -14.85 12.31 -4.15
N ALA A 61 -14.42 11.08 -4.43
CA ALA A 61 -14.84 10.29 -5.60
C ALA A 61 -15.34 8.88 -5.23
N GLY A 62 -15.53 8.56 -3.95
CA GLY A 62 -15.94 7.22 -3.50
C GLY A 62 -17.30 6.78 -4.01
N VAL A 63 -18.23 7.71 -4.32
CA VAL A 63 -19.54 7.39 -4.91
C VAL A 63 -19.39 6.72 -6.29
N PHE A 64 -18.34 7.10 -7.03
CA PHE A 64 -18.00 6.52 -8.33
C PHE A 64 -17.05 5.31 -8.20
N GLY A 65 -16.58 4.98 -7.00
CA GLY A 65 -15.65 3.87 -6.73
C GLY A 65 -14.24 4.07 -7.29
N VAL A 66 -13.84 5.31 -7.59
CA VAL A 66 -12.55 5.64 -8.23
C VAL A 66 -11.36 5.15 -7.40
N ASP A 67 -11.46 5.23 -6.07
CA ASP A 67 -10.45 4.76 -5.14
C ASP A 67 -10.14 3.27 -5.29
N ARG A 68 -11.15 2.43 -5.56
CA ARG A 68 -10.97 1.00 -5.82
C ARG A 68 -10.27 0.72 -7.13
N PHE A 69 -10.58 1.48 -8.19
CA PHE A 69 -9.87 1.37 -9.45
C PHE A 69 -8.40 1.79 -9.32
N VAL A 70 -8.10 2.83 -8.54
CA VAL A 70 -6.71 3.28 -8.31
C VAL A 70 -5.91 2.26 -7.51
N VAL A 71 -6.53 1.59 -6.54
CA VAL A 71 -5.89 0.51 -5.77
C VAL A 71 -5.69 -0.76 -6.59
N GLY A 72 -6.55 -1.02 -7.58
CA GLY A 72 -6.50 -2.21 -8.44
C GLY A 72 -7.63 -3.21 -8.18
N ASP A 73 -8.55 -2.90 -7.26
CA ASP A 73 -9.73 -3.71 -6.95
C ASP A 73 -10.88 -3.42 -7.95
N VAL A 74 -10.62 -3.66 -9.24
CA VAL A 74 -11.53 -3.32 -10.36
C VAL A 74 -12.90 -3.99 -10.22
N GLY A 75 -12.93 -5.27 -9.79
CA GLY A 75 -14.19 -6.01 -9.61
C GLY A 75 -15.11 -5.36 -8.56
N LEU A 76 -14.54 -4.86 -7.46
CA LEU A 76 -15.30 -4.17 -6.41
C LEU A 76 -15.78 -2.79 -6.89
N GLY A 77 -14.96 -2.09 -7.68
CA GLY A 77 -15.35 -0.84 -8.34
C GLY A 77 -16.55 -1.03 -9.29
N ILE A 78 -16.54 -2.09 -10.11
CA ILE A 78 -17.66 -2.43 -11.00
C ILE A 78 -18.92 -2.79 -10.20
N ALA A 79 -18.79 -3.57 -9.12
CA ALA A 79 -19.93 -3.92 -8.26
C ALA A 79 -20.60 -2.67 -7.64
N LYS A 80 -19.81 -1.67 -7.24
CA LYS A 80 -20.33 -0.37 -6.79
C LYS A 80 -21.10 0.36 -7.88
N LEU A 81 -20.60 0.38 -9.12
CA LEU A 81 -21.29 1.03 -10.24
C LEU A 81 -22.62 0.34 -10.57
N LEU A 82 -22.64 -1.00 -10.59
CA LEU A 82 -23.85 -1.79 -10.83
C LEU A 82 -24.91 -1.62 -9.73
N THR A 83 -24.49 -1.31 -8.51
CA THR A 83 -25.39 -1.02 -7.38
C THR A 83 -25.72 0.47 -7.25
N CYS A 84 -25.43 1.29 -8.27
CA CYS A 84 -25.59 2.75 -8.26
C CYS A 84 -24.90 3.43 -7.07
N GLY A 85 -23.67 3.02 -6.76
CA GLY A 85 -22.89 3.52 -5.61
C GLY A 85 -23.39 3.03 -4.25
N GLY A 86 -24.37 2.11 -4.23
CA GLY A 86 -24.89 1.45 -3.04
C GLY A 86 -25.34 2.42 -1.94
N LEU A 87 -26.10 3.45 -2.34
CA LEU A 87 -26.74 4.43 -1.45
C LEU A 87 -25.80 5.11 -0.42
N GLY A 88 -24.49 5.18 -0.71
CA GLY A 88 -23.49 5.78 0.20
C GLY A 88 -23.02 4.88 1.35
N ILE A 89 -23.59 3.67 1.53
CA ILE A 89 -23.09 2.72 2.55
C ILE A 89 -21.70 2.21 2.15
N TRP A 90 -21.53 1.92 0.87
CA TRP A 90 -20.26 1.46 0.30
C TRP A 90 -19.14 2.50 0.36
N THR A 91 -19.47 3.79 0.41
CA THR A 91 -18.46 4.84 0.55
C THR A 91 -17.96 4.92 1.99
N ILE A 92 -18.87 4.76 2.96
CA ILE A 92 -18.52 4.75 4.39
C ILE A 92 -17.59 3.57 4.71
N VAL A 93 -17.92 2.37 4.21
CA VAL A 93 -17.09 1.18 4.41
C VAL A 93 -15.69 1.37 3.82
N ASP A 94 -15.60 2.00 2.65
CA ASP A 94 -14.32 2.22 1.98
C ASP A 94 -13.41 3.21 2.71
N TRP A 95 -13.96 4.22 3.39
CA TRP A 95 -13.15 5.13 4.20
C TRP A 95 -12.30 4.41 5.25
N PHE A 96 -12.79 3.30 5.79
CA PHE A 96 -12.04 2.49 6.74
C PHE A 96 -11.13 1.46 6.07
N LEU A 97 -11.54 0.89 4.93
CA LEU A 97 -10.80 -0.20 4.30
C LEU A 97 -9.69 0.26 3.33
N ILE A 98 -9.84 1.41 2.69
CA ILE A 98 -8.97 1.83 1.58
C ILE A 98 -7.51 2.02 2.01
N MET A 99 -7.29 2.56 3.21
CA MET A 99 -5.95 2.78 3.74
C MET A 99 -5.23 1.46 4.02
N GLY A 100 -5.92 0.47 4.60
CA GLY A 100 -5.37 -0.86 4.85
C GLY A 100 -5.03 -1.54 3.53
N ARG A 101 -5.98 -1.51 2.58
CA ARG A 101 -5.78 -2.12 1.27
C ARG A 101 -4.63 -1.49 0.48
N ALA A 102 -4.46 -0.17 0.54
CA ALA A 102 -3.32 0.52 -0.06
C ALA A 102 -1.98 -0.01 0.46
N LYS A 103 -1.88 -0.20 1.78
CA LYS A 103 -0.69 -0.75 2.42
C LYS A 103 -0.44 -2.20 2.03
N ASP A 104 -1.49 -2.99 1.89
CA ASP A 104 -1.40 -4.39 1.47
C ASP A 104 -0.91 -4.51 0.03
N VAL A 105 -1.43 -3.69 -0.89
CA VAL A 105 -0.95 -3.65 -2.29
C VAL A 105 0.53 -3.25 -2.34
N ASN A 106 0.94 -2.24 -1.58
CA ASN A 106 2.35 -1.85 -1.50
C ASN A 106 3.22 -2.99 -0.96
N PHE A 107 2.74 -3.70 0.06
CA PHE A 107 3.45 -4.85 0.62
C PHE A 107 3.57 -6.01 -0.37
N GLU A 108 2.52 -6.33 -1.13
CA GLU A 108 2.55 -7.32 -2.20
C GLU A 108 3.61 -6.97 -3.27
N GLN A 109 3.68 -5.71 -3.69
CA GLN A 109 4.71 -5.25 -4.64
C GLN A 109 6.13 -5.40 -4.11
N VAL A 110 6.33 -5.12 -2.82
CA VAL A 110 7.62 -5.31 -2.16
C VAL A 110 7.98 -6.79 -2.10
N LEU A 111 7.04 -7.67 -1.73
CA LEU A 111 7.26 -9.10 -1.68
C LEU A 111 7.61 -9.72 -3.04
N GLN A 112 7.12 -9.16 -4.15
CA GLN A 112 7.49 -9.62 -5.49
C GLN A 112 8.97 -9.34 -5.83
N ILE A 113 9.57 -8.34 -5.18
CA ILE A 113 10.98 -7.97 -5.36
C ILE A 113 11.90 -8.72 -4.39
N LEU A 114 11.39 -9.06 -3.20
CA LEU A 114 12.09 -9.74 -2.09
C LEU A 114 12.10 -11.27 -2.24
#